data_AF-A0A540KN88-F1
#
_entry.id   AF-A0A540KN88-F1
#
_cell.length_a   1.000
_cell.length_b   1.000
_cell.length_c   1.000
_cell.angle_alpha   90.00
_cell.angle_beta   90.00
_cell.angle_gamma   90.00
#
_symmetry.space_group_name_H-M   'P 1'
#
loop_
_entity.id
_entity.type
_entity.pdbx_description
1 polymer ?
#
loop_
_entity_poly.entity_id
_entity_poly.type
_entity_poly.pdbx_seq_one_letter_code
_entity_poly.pdbx_strand_id
1 'polypeptide(L)'
;MRSGRGTTNILVVLPDAIIVAGDSRVTAYSGEIRPEEKKIKFISNNPPTRATWCQDRYDAHKMLTHIKRVAKASHSFDAILDSAKKYTETTNCDRGFGSFLCSVEPTTGELSAYLVFHNPVVEHETNCSEKEEECYCQNLARFHGCRKLKLGVYTLGSGGQFAIDSLSEKYGFQYKGDDPSASWCSDGEKAQDLGIHDLENARADVFSALLAAAFDDPLSGVPFRGV
;
A
#
# COMPACT_ATOMS: atom_id res chain seq x y z
N MET A 1 -14.00 -15.46 -5.69
CA MET A 1 -12.97 -14.66 -6.41
C MET A 1 -11.71 -15.50 -6.51
N ARG A 2 -11.04 -15.54 -7.66
CA ARG A 2 -9.75 -16.26 -7.78
C ARG A 2 -8.67 -15.51 -6.99
N SER A 3 -7.84 -16.27 -6.26
CA SER A 3 -6.72 -15.78 -5.44
C SER A 3 -5.60 -15.18 -6.30
N GLY A 4 -4.92 -14.18 -5.77
CA GLY A 4 -3.82 -13.49 -6.45
C GLY A 4 -3.08 -12.57 -5.48
N ARG A 5 -1.80 -12.36 -5.76
CA ARG A 5 -0.86 -11.53 -5.02
C ARG A 5 0.04 -10.77 -5.98
N GLY A 6 1.00 -10.03 -5.43
CA GLY A 6 1.98 -9.30 -6.20
C GLY A 6 1.48 -7.91 -6.51
N THR A 7 2.15 -6.92 -5.92
CA THR A 7 1.83 -5.52 -6.10
C THR A 7 3.04 -4.68 -5.74
N THR A 8 3.23 -3.61 -6.51
CA THR A 8 4.00 -2.46 -6.08
C THR A 8 3.05 -1.28 -6.08
N ASN A 9 2.73 -0.76 -4.90
CA ASN A 9 2.08 0.55 -4.76
C ASN A 9 3.11 1.54 -4.23
N ILE A 10 3.08 2.76 -4.75
CA ILE A 10 3.89 3.89 -4.32
C ILE A 10 2.94 5.01 -3.90
N LEU A 11 3.23 5.64 -2.77
CA LEU A 11 2.57 6.83 -2.29
C LEU A 11 3.62 7.88 -1.98
N VAL A 12 3.45 9.08 -2.54
CA VAL A 12 4.24 10.26 -2.19
C VAL A 12 3.31 11.28 -1.55
N VAL A 13 3.64 11.71 -0.34
CA VAL A 13 2.89 12.71 0.42
C VAL A 13 3.70 14.01 0.44
N LEU A 14 3.20 15.00 -0.30
CA LEU A 14 3.76 16.35 -0.40
C LEU A 14 2.89 17.34 0.40
N PRO A 15 3.39 18.56 0.68
CA PRO A 15 2.61 19.57 1.41
C PRO A 15 1.26 19.92 0.78
N ASP A 16 1.18 19.88 -0.55
CA ASP A 16 0.05 20.34 -1.36
C ASP A 16 -0.47 19.29 -2.35
N ALA A 17 0.15 18.10 -2.39
CA ALA A 17 -0.31 17.00 -3.23
C ALA A 17 -0.08 15.62 -2.60
N ILE A 18 -0.90 14.66 -3.02
CA ILE A 18 -0.67 13.23 -2.82
C ILE A 18 -0.57 12.58 -4.20
N ILE A 19 0.51 11.85 -4.45
CA ILE A 19 0.65 11.00 -5.64
C ILE A 19 0.45 9.56 -5.20
N VAL A 20 -0.47 8.85 -5.83
CA VAL A 20 -0.65 7.40 -5.63
C VAL A 20 -0.44 6.72 -6.97
N ALA A 21 0.48 5.77 -7.03
CA ALA A 21 0.66 4.92 -8.19
C ALA A 21 0.77 3.45 -7.81
N GLY A 22 0.51 2.58 -8.77
CA GLY A 22 0.76 1.17 -8.62
C GLY A 22 0.77 0.45 -9.95
N ASP A 23 1.34 -0.74 -9.93
CA ASP A 23 1.29 -1.67 -11.04
C ASP A 23 -0.11 -2.32 -11.16
N SER A 24 -0.37 -3.04 -12.25
CA SER A 24 -1.67 -3.70 -12.48
C SER A 24 -1.56 -5.20 -12.64
N ARG A 25 -0.35 -5.77 -12.63
CA ARG A 25 -0.15 -7.21 -12.70
C ARG A 25 -0.80 -7.88 -11.50
N VAL A 26 -1.45 -9.01 -11.74
CA VAL A 26 -1.93 -9.88 -10.66
C VAL A 26 -1.31 -11.24 -10.90
N THR A 27 -0.63 -11.78 -9.90
CA THR A 27 0.05 -13.07 -10.00
C THR A 27 -0.62 -14.06 -9.08
N ALA A 28 -1.08 -15.19 -9.60
CA ALA A 28 -1.62 -16.27 -8.77
C ALA A 28 -0.53 -16.82 -7.84
N TYR A 29 -0.94 -17.48 -6.76
CA TYR A 29 0.01 -18.16 -5.88
C TYR A 29 0.78 -19.30 -6.57
N SER A 30 0.25 -19.83 -7.68
CA SER A 30 0.94 -20.77 -8.56
C SER A 30 1.99 -20.12 -9.49
N GLY A 31 2.15 -18.80 -9.44
CA GLY A 31 3.01 -18.04 -10.36
C GLY A 31 2.35 -17.64 -11.68
N GLU A 32 1.14 -18.12 -11.97
CA GLU A 32 0.40 -17.78 -13.19
C GLU A 32 0.01 -16.29 -13.22
N ILE A 33 0.36 -15.56 -14.28
CA ILE A 33 -0.10 -14.19 -14.50
C ILE A 33 -1.59 -14.20 -14.82
N ARG A 34 -2.36 -13.41 -14.05
CA ARG A 34 -3.81 -13.22 -14.20
C ARG A 34 -4.12 -11.96 -15.01
N PRO A 35 -5.37 -11.79 -15.48
CA PRO A 35 -5.81 -10.54 -16.06
C PRO A 35 -5.50 -9.35 -15.15
N GLU A 36 -5.04 -8.27 -15.77
CA GLU A 36 -4.68 -7.05 -15.06
C GLU A 36 -5.84 -6.46 -14.25
N GLU A 37 -5.50 -5.75 -13.17
CA GLU A 37 -6.49 -5.11 -12.33
C GLU A 37 -6.04 -3.72 -11.87
N LYS A 38 -6.98 -2.77 -11.82
CA LYS A 38 -6.74 -1.44 -11.23
C LYS A 38 -6.54 -1.59 -9.72
N LYS A 39 -5.34 -1.33 -9.22
CA LYS A 39 -5.02 -1.44 -7.78
C LYS A 39 -5.44 -0.23 -6.97
N ILE A 40 -5.47 0.93 -7.61
CA ILE A 40 -6.02 2.16 -7.05
C ILE A 40 -7.53 2.15 -7.29
N LYS A 41 -8.31 2.20 -6.21
CA LYS A 41 -9.76 2.21 -6.23
C LYS A 41 -10.29 3.54 -5.72
N PHE A 42 -11.30 4.04 -6.44
CA PHE A 42 -12.16 5.10 -5.97
C PHE A 42 -13.04 4.62 -4.81
N ILE A 43 -13.10 5.36 -3.69
CA ILE A 43 -13.92 5.04 -2.51
C ILE A 43 -15.11 5.99 -2.37
N SER A 44 -14.87 7.30 -2.38
CA SER A 44 -15.90 8.34 -2.23
C SER A 44 -15.61 9.57 -3.08
N ASN A 45 -16.67 10.31 -3.46
CA ASN A 45 -16.60 11.59 -4.17
C ASN A 45 -16.57 12.75 -3.17
N ASN A 46 -17.18 12.56 -1.99
CA ASN A 46 -17.26 13.58 -0.95
C ASN A 46 -17.08 12.92 0.43
N PRO A 47 -15.94 13.15 1.11
CA PRO A 47 -14.73 13.78 0.54
C PRO A 47 -14.09 12.85 -0.53
N PRO A 48 -13.44 13.38 -1.58
CA PRO A 48 -12.67 12.59 -2.53
C PRO A 48 -11.72 11.64 -1.80
N THR A 49 -11.95 10.34 -1.98
CA THR A 49 -11.20 9.30 -1.27
C THR A 49 -10.72 8.24 -2.26
N ARG A 50 -9.45 7.84 -2.12
CA ARG A 50 -8.82 6.77 -2.89
C ARG A 50 -8.22 5.76 -1.92
N ALA A 51 -8.22 4.50 -2.31
CA ALA A 51 -7.49 3.47 -1.59
C ALA A 51 -6.81 2.51 -2.55
N THR A 52 -5.66 1.96 -2.17
CA THR A 52 -4.96 0.94 -2.94
C THR A 52 -5.31 -0.45 -2.42
N TRP A 53 -5.05 -1.50 -3.19
CA TRP A 53 -4.92 -2.83 -2.61
C TRP A 53 -3.53 -3.42 -2.89
N CYS A 54 -3.00 -4.14 -1.91
CA CYS A 54 -1.71 -4.80 -1.94
C CYS A 54 -1.82 -6.17 -1.25
N GLN A 55 -0.85 -7.06 -1.52
CA GLN A 55 -0.78 -8.44 -1.02
C GLN A 55 -1.95 -9.30 -1.50
N ASP A 56 -2.71 -9.96 -0.62
CA ASP A 56 -3.79 -10.84 -1.05
C ASP A 56 -4.96 -10.04 -1.61
N ARG A 57 -5.26 -10.34 -2.87
CA ARG A 57 -6.34 -9.69 -3.62
C ARG A 57 -7.69 -9.87 -2.94
N TYR A 58 -8.01 -11.04 -2.42
CA TYR A 58 -9.35 -11.33 -1.89
C TYR A 58 -9.58 -10.60 -0.56
N ASP A 59 -8.62 -10.68 0.36
CA ASP A 59 -8.69 -10.01 1.66
C ASP A 59 -8.72 -8.49 1.49
N ALA A 60 -7.87 -7.94 0.61
CA ALA A 60 -7.90 -6.51 0.33
C ALA A 60 -9.23 -6.06 -0.30
N HIS A 61 -9.82 -6.84 -1.22
CA HIS A 61 -11.12 -6.50 -1.81
C HIS A 61 -12.27 -6.52 -0.81
N LYS A 62 -12.23 -7.42 0.19
CA LYS A 62 -13.21 -7.41 1.28
C LYS A 62 -13.12 -6.12 2.08
N MET A 63 -11.91 -5.73 2.48
CA MET A 63 -11.67 -4.46 3.19
C MET A 63 -12.15 -3.27 2.37
N LEU A 64 -11.74 -3.17 1.09
CA LEU A 64 -12.15 -2.08 0.21
C LEU A 64 -13.67 -2.04 0.00
N THR A 65 -14.33 -3.19 -0.09
CA THR A 65 -15.79 -3.26 -0.19
C THR A 65 -16.47 -2.82 1.10
N HIS A 66 -15.91 -3.18 2.25
CA HIS A 66 -16.41 -2.77 3.57
C HIS A 66 -16.39 -1.24 3.70
N ILE A 67 -15.23 -0.60 3.49
CA ILE A 67 -15.10 0.85 3.65
C ILE A 67 -15.91 1.63 2.60
N LYS A 68 -16.08 1.08 1.38
CA LYS A 68 -16.96 1.68 0.35
C LYS A 68 -18.42 1.74 0.76
N ARG A 69 -18.91 0.77 1.55
CA ARG A 69 -20.30 0.79 2.04
C ARG A 69 -20.47 1.89 3.08
N VAL A 70 -19.51 2.06 3.97
CA VAL A 70 -19.51 3.15 4.95
C VAL A 70 -19.42 4.51 4.27
N ALA A 71 -18.52 4.66 3.29
CA ALA A 71 -18.37 5.88 2.52
C ALA A 71 -19.67 6.36 1.86
N LYS A 72 -20.48 5.42 1.34
CA LYS A 72 -21.78 5.72 0.74
C LYS A 72 -22.84 6.18 1.75
N ALA A 73 -22.67 5.85 3.02
CA ALA A 73 -23.63 6.16 4.08
C ALA A 73 -23.24 7.41 4.88
N SER A 74 -21.95 7.56 5.21
CA SER A 74 -21.47 8.61 6.12
C SER A 74 -21.07 9.91 5.43
N HIS A 75 -20.61 9.84 4.17
CA HIS A 75 -19.98 10.98 3.47
C HIS A 75 -18.88 11.68 4.30
N SER A 76 -18.16 10.93 5.13
CA SER A 76 -17.13 11.43 6.06
C SER A 76 -15.88 10.57 5.99
N PHE A 77 -14.71 11.20 5.83
CA PHE A 77 -13.43 10.48 5.83
C PHE A 77 -13.13 9.84 7.19
N ASP A 78 -13.41 10.53 8.30
CA ASP A 78 -13.21 10.00 9.64
C ASP A 78 -14.01 8.71 9.87
N ALA A 79 -15.27 8.68 9.43
CA ALA A 79 -16.09 7.47 9.51
C ALA A 79 -15.54 6.32 8.64
N ILE A 80 -14.97 6.62 7.47
CA ILE A 80 -14.30 5.64 6.61
C ILE A 80 -13.05 5.10 7.31
N LEU A 81 -12.26 5.98 7.92
CA LEU A 81 -11.02 5.65 8.62
C LEU A 81 -11.28 4.79 9.87
N ASP A 82 -12.25 5.19 10.70
CA ASP A 82 -12.66 4.43 11.88
C ASP A 82 -13.18 3.04 11.51
N SER A 83 -13.94 2.95 10.42
CA SER A 83 -14.38 1.67 9.85
C SER A 83 -13.21 0.82 9.37
N ALA A 84 -12.22 1.41 8.71
CA ALA A 84 -11.02 0.70 8.25
C ALA A 84 -10.21 0.17 9.45
N LYS A 85 -9.99 1.00 10.47
CA LYS A 85 -9.31 0.62 11.71
C LYS A 85 -10.02 -0.54 12.40
N LYS A 86 -11.33 -0.42 12.64
CA LYS A 86 -12.13 -1.48 13.25
C LYS A 86 -12.12 -2.76 12.41
N TYR A 87 -12.11 -2.65 11.08
CA TYR A 87 -12.01 -3.80 10.19
C TYR A 87 -10.69 -4.56 10.43
N THR A 88 -9.56 -3.86 10.54
CA THR A 88 -8.26 -4.50 10.80
C THR A 88 -8.18 -5.20 12.16
N GLU A 89 -8.92 -4.72 13.17
CA GLU A 89 -8.96 -5.30 14.53
C GLU A 89 -9.87 -6.52 14.65
N THR A 90 -10.92 -6.59 13.81
CA THR A 90 -12.01 -7.58 13.97
C THR A 90 -12.05 -8.62 12.86
N THR A 91 -11.38 -8.35 11.73
CA THR A 91 -11.32 -9.31 10.64
C THR A 91 -10.41 -10.49 11.00
N ASN A 92 -10.73 -11.64 10.44
CA ASN A 92 -9.80 -12.76 10.38
C ASN A 92 -9.42 -12.95 8.91
N CYS A 93 -8.28 -12.38 8.51
CA CYS A 93 -7.74 -12.58 7.18
C CYS A 93 -6.76 -13.75 7.19
N ASP A 94 -6.86 -14.58 6.16
CA ASP A 94 -6.02 -15.77 6.03
C ASP A 94 -4.62 -15.40 5.51
N ARG A 95 -4.54 -14.37 4.64
CA ARG A 95 -3.30 -13.99 3.95
C ARG A 95 -2.92 -12.54 4.10
N GLY A 96 -3.86 -11.71 4.55
CA GLY A 96 -3.59 -10.32 4.89
C GLY A 96 -3.66 -9.36 3.71
N PHE A 97 -3.59 -8.08 4.03
CA PHE A 97 -3.62 -7.00 3.07
C PHE A 97 -2.87 -5.76 3.55
N GLY A 98 -2.41 -4.96 2.59
CA GLY A 98 -1.95 -3.59 2.81
C GLY A 98 -2.68 -2.60 1.89
N SER A 99 -2.95 -1.40 2.39
CA SER A 99 -3.63 -0.34 1.66
C SER A 99 -3.18 1.04 2.10
N PHE A 100 -2.79 1.88 1.15
CA PHE A 100 -2.85 3.31 1.35
C PHE A 100 -4.31 3.77 1.26
N LEU A 101 -4.75 4.59 2.19
CA LEU A 101 -6.05 5.23 2.23
C LEU A 101 -5.83 6.74 2.28
N CYS A 102 -6.25 7.43 1.21
CA CYS A 102 -5.97 8.85 1.01
C CYS A 102 -7.25 9.64 0.76
N SER A 103 -7.32 10.86 1.27
CA SER A 103 -8.41 11.79 1.02
C SER A 103 -7.93 13.23 0.95
N VAL A 104 -8.70 14.05 0.25
CA VAL A 104 -8.55 15.50 0.19
C VAL A 104 -9.84 16.10 0.70
N GLU A 105 -9.77 16.92 1.74
CA GLU A 105 -10.93 17.65 2.27
C GLU A 105 -11.35 18.73 1.26
N PRO A 106 -12.57 18.68 0.67
CA PRO A 106 -12.95 19.59 -0.42
C PRO A 106 -12.92 21.07 -0.06
N THR A 107 -13.15 21.40 1.21
CA THR A 107 -13.29 22.79 1.67
C THR A 107 -11.97 23.44 2.01
N THR A 108 -11.09 22.71 2.71
CA THR A 108 -9.79 23.23 3.18
C THR A 108 -8.63 22.86 2.25
N GLY A 109 -8.82 21.86 1.38
CA GLY A 109 -7.73 21.23 0.63
C GLY A 109 -6.82 20.36 1.49
N GLU A 110 -7.18 20.11 2.76
CA GLU A 110 -6.34 19.32 3.67
C GLU A 110 -6.17 17.89 3.17
N LEU A 111 -4.90 17.46 3.13
CA LEU A 111 -4.50 16.14 2.65
C LEU A 111 -4.39 15.17 3.82
N SER A 112 -5.02 14.01 3.67
CA SER A 112 -4.94 12.92 4.64
C SER A 112 -4.48 11.65 3.95
N ALA A 113 -3.43 11.03 4.50
CA ALA A 113 -2.89 9.76 4.02
C ALA A 113 -2.64 8.80 5.19
N TYR A 114 -3.09 7.55 5.03
CA TYR A 114 -3.00 6.52 6.04
C TYR A 114 -2.52 5.21 5.43
N LEU A 115 -1.74 4.46 6.20
CA LEU A 115 -1.44 3.05 5.94
C LEU A 115 -2.38 2.20 6.79
N VAL A 116 -3.18 1.37 6.11
CA VAL A 116 -4.09 0.39 6.73
C VAL A 116 -3.60 -1.00 6.34
N PHE A 117 -3.33 -1.85 7.33
CA PHE A 117 -2.79 -3.17 7.08
C PHE A 117 -3.30 -4.21 8.09
N HIS A 118 -3.30 -5.45 7.64
CA HIS A 118 -3.49 -6.62 8.48
C HIS A 118 -2.68 -7.77 7.88
N ASN A 119 -1.62 -8.17 8.55
CA ASN A 119 -0.67 -9.17 8.09
C ASN A 119 -0.60 -10.33 9.10
N PRO A 120 -1.06 -11.53 8.72
CA PRO A 120 -0.76 -12.72 9.48
C PRO A 120 0.72 -13.08 9.28
N VAL A 121 1.47 -13.16 10.37
CA VAL A 121 2.86 -13.59 10.39
C VAL A 121 2.92 -14.86 11.22
N VAL A 122 3.62 -15.88 10.72
CA VAL A 122 3.86 -17.09 11.51
C VAL A 122 4.89 -16.72 12.58
N GLU A 123 4.48 -16.74 13.84
CA GLU A 123 5.40 -16.69 14.97
C GLU A 123 6.14 -18.02 15.03
N HIS A 124 7.39 -17.98 14.59
CA HIS A 124 8.31 -19.09 14.71
C HIS A 124 8.55 -19.41 16.19
N GLU A 125 8.43 -20.68 16.57
CA GLU A 125 8.87 -21.14 17.90
C GLU A 125 10.37 -20.86 18.07
N THR A 126 10.84 -20.69 19.31
CA THR A 126 12.20 -20.18 19.65
C THR A 126 13.37 -20.98 19.05
N ASN A 127 13.11 -22.18 18.51
CA ASN A 127 14.09 -23.05 17.86
C ASN A 127 13.74 -23.41 16.40
N CYS A 128 12.77 -22.73 15.79
CA CYS A 128 12.42 -22.97 14.40
C CYS A 128 13.53 -22.42 13.48
N SER A 129 14.17 -23.32 12.73
CA SER A 129 15.20 -22.98 11.73
C SER A 129 14.70 -23.12 10.29
N GLU A 130 13.42 -23.49 10.13
CA GLU A 130 12.78 -23.63 8.83
C GLU A 130 12.50 -22.24 8.22
N LYS A 131 12.59 -22.15 6.89
CA LYS A 131 12.19 -20.94 6.16
C LYS A 131 10.68 -20.74 6.27
N GLU A 132 10.19 -19.48 6.22
CA GLU A 132 8.76 -19.15 6.35
C GLU A 132 7.84 -20.00 5.45
N GLU A 133 8.28 -20.35 4.23
CA GLU A 133 7.51 -21.13 3.27
C GLU A 133 7.42 -22.63 3.61
N GLU A 134 8.30 -23.14 4.47
CA GLU A 134 8.44 -24.55 4.88
C GLU A 134 8.12 -24.77 6.38
N CYS A 135 7.81 -23.68 7.09
CA CYS A 135 7.57 -23.68 8.52
C CYS A 135 6.16 -24.20 8.89
N TYR A 136 6.10 -25.13 9.84
CA TYR A 136 4.86 -25.70 10.38
C TYR A 136 4.48 -25.15 11.77
N CYS A 137 5.15 -24.09 12.25
CA CYS A 137 4.80 -23.46 13.52
C CYS A 137 3.34 -22.99 13.50
N GLN A 138 2.58 -23.36 14.53
CA GLN A 138 1.12 -23.15 14.56
C GLN A 138 0.71 -21.79 15.14
N ASN A 139 1.65 -21.05 15.73
CA ASN A 139 1.37 -19.74 16.29
C ASN A 139 1.37 -18.71 15.18
N LEU A 140 0.19 -18.23 14.82
CA LEU A 140 0.03 -17.14 13.86
C LEU A 140 -0.13 -15.84 14.65
N ALA A 141 0.93 -15.02 14.71
CA ALA A 141 0.79 -13.64 15.11
C ALA A 141 0.01 -12.87 14.05
N ARG A 142 -0.91 -12.01 14.49
CA ARG A 142 -1.64 -11.13 13.58
C ARG A 142 -1.26 -9.70 13.88
N PHE A 143 -0.48 -9.12 12.98
CA PHE A 143 -0.17 -7.71 13.04
C PHE A 143 -1.23 -6.94 12.28
N HIS A 144 -1.74 -5.89 12.89
CA HIS A 144 -2.71 -5.01 12.25
C HIS A 144 -2.48 -3.58 12.69
N GLY A 145 -2.88 -2.65 11.83
CA GLY A 145 -2.74 -1.25 12.16
C GLY A 145 -3.37 -0.31 11.17
N CYS A 146 -3.57 0.90 11.66
CA CYS A 146 -3.98 2.06 10.89
C CYS A 146 -3.12 3.24 11.34
N ARG A 147 -2.19 3.67 10.49
CA ARG A 147 -1.16 4.68 10.83
C ARG A 147 -1.31 5.90 9.93
N LYS A 148 -1.37 7.10 10.52
CA LYS A 148 -1.30 8.37 9.76
C LYS A 148 0.10 8.51 9.18
N LEU A 149 0.19 8.82 7.89
CA LEU A 149 1.44 9.03 7.18
C LEU A 149 1.82 10.51 7.22
N LYS A 150 3.12 10.76 7.30
CA LYS A 150 3.69 12.11 7.28
C LYS A 150 4.08 12.45 5.84
N LEU A 151 4.67 13.63 5.66
CA LEU A 151 5.33 13.97 4.41
C LEU A 151 6.47 12.98 4.14
N GLY A 152 6.55 12.44 2.92
CA GLY A 152 7.54 11.42 2.58
C GLY A 152 7.13 10.51 1.41
N VAL A 153 7.95 9.48 1.21
CA VAL A 153 7.76 8.44 0.19
C VAL A 153 7.50 7.11 0.89
N TYR A 154 6.48 6.39 0.41
CA TYR A 154 6.03 5.12 0.95
C TYR A 154 5.82 4.13 -0.18
N THR A 155 6.22 2.88 0.04
CA THR A 155 5.94 1.80 -0.88
C THR A 155 5.33 0.61 -0.16
N LEU A 156 4.49 -0.15 -0.88
CA LEU A 156 3.82 -1.34 -0.38
C LEU A 156 3.93 -2.48 -1.39
N GLY A 157 4.17 -3.68 -0.86
CA GLY A 157 4.09 -4.94 -1.60
C GLY A 157 5.42 -5.47 -2.12
N SER A 158 5.37 -6.55 -2.90
CA SER A 158 6.55 -7.35 -3.26
C SER A 158 7.65 -6.55 -3.96
N GLY A 159 7.30 -5.59 -4.82
CA GLY A 159 8.30 -4.73 -5.48
C GLY A 159 8.52 -3.37 -4.81
N GLY A 160 7.96 -3.18 -3.61
CA GLY A 160 8.07 -1.90 -2.90
C GLY A 160 9.52 -1.54 -2.52
N GLN A 161 10.37 -2.53 -2.22
CA GLN A 161 11.80 -2.29 -1.96
C GLN A 161 12.50 -1.70 -3.18
N PHE A 162 12.37 -2.36 -4.34
CA PHE A 162 12.99 -1.90 -5.58
C PHE A 162 12.49 -0.51 -6.01
N ALA A 163 11.20 -0.25 -5.80
CA ALA A 163 10.63 1.06 -6.07
C ALA A 163 11.20 2.14 -5.14
N ILE A 164 11.31 1.86 -3.83
CA ILE A 164 11.86 2.86 -2.90
C ILE A 164 13.37 3.03 -3.08
N ASP A 165 14.11 1.98 -3.44
CA ASP A 165 15.53 2.05 -3.82
C ASP A 165 15.75 3.02 -4.98
N SER A 166 14.96 2.86 -6.05
CA SER A 166 15.03 3.74 -7.22
C SER A 166 14.76 5.21 -6.87
N LEU A 167 13.75 5.47 -6.03
CA LEU A 167 13.43 6.83 -5.57
C LEU A 167 14.50 7.37 -4.60
N SER A 168 15.00 6.52 -3.72
CA SER A 168 16.04 6.83 -2.74
C SER A 168 17.34 7.21 -3.42
N GLU A 169 17.79 6.47 -4.44
CA GLU A 169 18.97 6.78 -5.23
C GLU A 169 18.80 8.12 -5.96
N LYS A 170 17.63 8.34 -6.56
CA LYS A 170 17.34 9.56 -7.32
C LYS A 170 17.31 10.82 -6.45
N TYR A 171 16.66 10.74 -5.30
CA TYR A 171 16.38 11.89 -4.44
C TYR A 171 17.34 12.00 -3.23
N GLY A 172 18.21 11.01 -3.03
CA GLY A 172 19.24 11.04 -2.00
C GLY A 172 18.74 10.92 -0.56
N PHE A 173 17.59 10.27 -0.34
CA PHE A 173 17.04 10.07 1.00
C PHE A 173 17.39 8.71 1.58
N GLN A 174 17.28 8.57 2.90
CA GLN A 174 17.35 7.27 3.57
C GLN A 174 15.95 6.75 3.84
N TYR A 175 15.78 5.43 3.79
CA TYR A 175 14.50 4.79 4.10
C TYR A 175 14.73 3.60 5.04
N LYS A 176 13.64 3.13 5.62
CA LYS A 176 13.60 1.91 6.44
C LYS A 176 12.46 1.00 6.02
N GLY A 177 12.63 -0.29 6.25
CA GLY A 177 11.52 -1.23 6.25
C GLY A 177 10.67 -1.05 7.51
N ASP A 178 9.36 -1.23 7.37
CA ASP A 178 8.38 -1.26 8.45
C ASP A 178 7.79 -2.68 8.52
N ASP A 179 8.50 -3.55 9.24
CA ASP A 179 8.01 -4.85 9.67
C ASP A 179 7.13 -4.61 10.90
N PRO A 180 5.79 -4.78 10.84
CA PRO A 180 5.08 -5.85 10.13
C PRO A 180 4.16 -5.43 8.98
N SER A 181 4.20 -4.17 8.52
CA SER A 181 3.27 -3.69 7.50
C SER A 181 3.65 -4.10 6.07
N ALA A 182 4.82 -4.69 5.87
CA ALA A 182 5.43 -4.99 4.57
C ALA A 182 5.50 -3.73 3.69
N SER A 183 5.84 -2.60 4.33
CA SER A 183 6.03 -1.31 3.69
C SER A 183 7.47 -0.83 3.88
N TRP A 184 7.92 0.03 2.98
CA TRP A 184 9.14 0.81 3.17
C TRP A 184 8.79 2.28 3.17
N CYS A 185 9.47 3.05 4.02
CA CYS A 185 9.17 4.47 4.14
C CYS A 185 10.40 5.33 4.41
N SER A 186 10.34 6.54 3.87
CA SER A 186 11.10 7.69 4.36
C SER A 186 10.13 8.56 5.17
N ASP A 187 10.05 8.31 6.48
CA ASP A 187 9.21 9.09 7.41
C ASP A 187 10.00 10.26 8.01
N GLY A 188 9.54 11.50 7.79
CA GLY A 188 9.88 12.62 8.67
C GLY A 188 11.17 13.38 8.38
N GLU A 189 11.84 13.13 7.26
CA GLU A 189 12.83 14.06 6.70
C GLU A 189 12.18 14.77 5.51
N LYS A 190 12.24 16.11 5.52
CA LYS A 190 11.31 17.01 4.83
C LYS A 190 11.10 16.54 3.39
N ALA A 191 9.86 16.30 2.97
CA ALA A 191 9.55 16.03 1.57
C ALA A 191 10.05 17.13 0.60
N GLN A 192 10.37 18.32 1.12
CA GLN A 192 11.02 19.43 0.42
C GLN A 192 12.55 19.29 0.31
N ASP A 193 13.21 18.57 1.22
CA ASP A 193 14.63 18.18 1.11
C ASP A 193 14.80 17.01 0.12
N LEU A 194 13.72 16.29 -0.23
CA LEU A 194 13.74 15.23 -1.25
C LEU A 194 13.96 15.75 -2.69
N GLY A 195 14.10 17.06 -2.90
CA GLY A 195 14.28 17.63 -4.24
C GLY A 195 13.03 17.54 -5.14
N ILE A 196 11.88 17.11 -4.61
CA ILE A 196 10.62 16.99 -5.33
C ILE A 196 9.94 18.37 -5.37
N HIS A 197 10.38 19.22 -6.31
CA HIS A 197 9.87 20.60 -6.46
C HIS A 197 8.81 20.75 -7.55
N ASP A 198 8.63 19.72 -8.38
CA ASP A 198 7.70 19.72 -9.51
C ASP A 198 6.86 18.44 -9.50
N LEU A 199 5.54 18.61 -9.45
CA LEU A 199 4.56 17.52 -9.41
C LEU A 199 4.63 16.65 -10.67
N GLU A 200 4.88 17.23 -11.84
CA GLU A 200 4.92 16.48 -13.10
C GLU A 200 6.17 15.59 -13.16
N ASN A 201 7.33 16.12 -12.74
CA ASN A 201 8.54 15.32 -12.60
C ASN A 201 8.37 14.23 -11.53
N ALA A 202 7.77 14.56 -10.38
CA ALA A 202 7.48 13.59 -9.32
C ALA A 202 6.63 12.41 -9.82
N ARG A 203 5.60 12.71 -10.63
CA ARG A 203 4.77 11.69 -11.27
C ARG A 203 5.61 10.81 -12.19
N ALA A 204 6.37 11.40 -13.11
CA ALA A 204 7.23 10.65 -14.03
C ALA A 204 8.23 9.74 -13.28
N ASP A 205 8.75 10.21 -12.15
CA ASP A 205 9.71 9.48 -11.32
C ASP A 205 9.06 8.30 -10.60
N VAL A 206 7.84 8.49 -10.10
CA VAL A 206 7.03 7.39 -9.54
C VAL A 206 6.75 6.30 -10.58
N PHE A 207 6.43 6.68 -11.82
CA PHE A 207 6.26 5.70 -12.90
C PHE A 207 7.58 5.01 -13.29
N SER A 208 8.69 5.72 -13.24
CA SER A 208 10.02 5.15 -13.47
C SER A 208 10.42 4.15 -12.38
N ALA A 209 10.07 4.44 -11.12
CA ALA A 209 10.27 3.54 -9.99
C ALA A 209 9.40 2.27 -10.09
N LEU A 210 8.15 2.38 -10.57
CA LEU A 210 7.33 1.21 -10.88
C LEU A 210 7.94 0.36 -12.01
N LEU A 211 8.56 1.00 -13.00
CA LEU A 211 9.26 0.30 -14.06
C LEU A 211 10.49 -0.44 -13.53
N ALA A 212 11.30 0.20 -12.68
CA ALA A 212 12.43 -0.45 -12.00
C ALA A 212 11.96 -1.68 -11.21
N ALA A 213 10.93 -1.52 -10.36
CA ALA A 213 10.35 -2.63 -9.61
C ALA A 213 9.84 -3.76 -10.50
N ALA A 214 9.30 -3.48 -11.69
CA ALA A 214 8.82 -4.50 -12.61
C ALA A 214 9.94 -5.30 -13.30
N PHE A 215 11.17 -4.79 -13.34
CA PHE A 215 12.33 -5.55 -13.83
C PHE A 215 12.83 -6.56 -12.81
N ASP A 216 12.79 -6.21 -11.52
CA ASP A 216 13.40 -7.00 -10.45
C ASP A 216 12.39 -7.86 -9.66
N ASP A 217 11.11 -7.45 -9.56
CA ASP A 217 10.05 -8.23 -8.92
C ASP A 217 9.20 -8.99 -9.96
N PRO A 218 9.26 -10.33 -10.02
CA PRO A 218 8.45 -11.12 -10.95
C PRO A 218 6.94 -10.97 -10.70
N LEU A 219 6.54 -10.56 -9.49
CA LEU A 219 5.14 -10.40 -9.11
C LEU A 219 4.55 -9.04 -9.53
N SER A 220 5.38 -8.09 -9.95
CA SER A 220 4.98 -6.73 -10.35
C SER A 220 5.05 -6.53 -11.87
N GLY A 221 4.19 -5.67 -12.42
CA GLY A 221 4.30 -5.31 -13.83
C GLY A 221 3.18 -4.46 -14.43
N VAL A 222 3.41 -4.10 -15.69
CA VAL A 222 2.54 -3.23 -16.49
C VAL A 222 1.10 -3.77 -16.63
N PRO A 223 0.11 -2.88 -16.89
CA PRO A 223 0.25 -1.42 -16.98
C PRO A 223 0.39 -0.75 -15.61
N PHE A 224 1.13 0.36 -15.59
CA PHE A 224 1.22 1.23 -14.43
C PHE A 224 0.06 2.23 -14.43
N ARG A 225 -0.46 2.55 -13.24
CA ARG A 225 -1.59 3.46 -13.06
C ARG A 225 -1.31 4.37 -11.89
N GLY A 226 -1.69 5.64 -12.00
CA GLY A 226 -1.54 6.61 -10.92
C GLY A 226 -2.56 7.74 -10.98
N VAL A 227 -2.69 8.47 -9.87
CA VAL A 227 -3.49 9.69 -9.70
C VAL A 227 -2.68 10.74 -8.95
#